data_AF-A0A4V3ANP0-F1
#
_entry.id   AF-A0A4V3ANP0-F1
#
_cell.length_a   1.000
_cell.length_b   1.000
_cell.length_c   1.000
_cell.angle_alpha   90.00
_cell.angle_beta   90.00
_cell.angle_gamma   90.00
#
_symmetry.space_group_name_H-M   'P 1'
#
loop_
_entity.id
_entity.type
_entity.pdbx_description
1 polymer ?
#
loop_
_entity_poly.entity_id
_entity_poly.type
_entity_poly.pdbx_seq_one_letter_code
_entity_poly.pdbx_strand_id
1 'polypeptide(L)'
;MALAMAPAQRRRNGWLSRIARTARSSFPIASNQHNRTLTMNTFARIGFAALISVTALAGAAAPAMAWDCIAVSEEGSYGYSYNYDDKGSAIERALNECANRTTSDSTCEIVECE
;
A
#
# COMPACT_ATOMS: atom_id res chain seq x y z
N MET A 1 23.57 -36.42 30.25
CA MET A 1 22.15 -36.12 30.53
C MET A 1 21.62 -35.32 29.37
N ALA A 2 20.81 -35.94 28.52
CA ALA A 2 20.24 -35.35 27.32
C ALA A 2 18.86 -34.78 27.66
N LEU A 3 18.67 -33.47 27.46
CA LEU A 3 17.35 -32.85 27.41
C LEU A 3 17.04 -32.58 25.94
N ALA A 4 16.27 -33.49 25.36
CA ALA A 4 15.69 -33.36 24.04
C ALA A 4 14.53 -32.34 24.11
N MET A 5 14.68 -31.21 23.43
CA MET A 5 13.58 -30.28 23.16
C MET A 5 12.97 -30.62 21.80
N ALA A 6 11.71 -31.03 21.82
CA ALA A 6 10.90 -31.39 20.66
C ALA A 6 10.37 -30.14 19.93
N PRO A 7 10.41 -30.07 18.59
CA PRO A 7 9.64 -29.08 17.84
C PRO A 7 8.18 -29.53 17.64
N ALA A 8 7.25 -28.63 17.99
CA ALA A 8 5.82 -28.78 17.85
C ALA A 8 5.38 -28.93 16.38
N GLN A 9 4.51 -29.90 16.12
CA GLN A 9 3.87 -30.16 14.84
C GLN A 9 2.49 -29.47 14.74
N ARG A 10 2.28 -28.81 13.60
CA ARG A 10 1.05 -28.88 12.76
C ARG A 10 -0.24 -28.19 13.24
N ARG A 11 -0.63 -27.11 12.53
CA ARG A 11 -2.00 -26.98 11.99
C ARG A 11 -2.00 -26.46 10.55
N ARG A 12 -2.48 -27.34 9.68
CA ARG A 12 -2.96 -27.10 8.32
C ARG A 12 -4.29 -26.38 8.40
N ASN A 13 -4.41 -25.21 7.78
CA ASN A 13 -5.71 -24.63 7.46
C ASN A 13 -5.74 -24.34 5.95
N GLY A 14 -6.19 -25.32 5.18
CA GLY A 14 -6.66 -25.12 3.82
C GLY A 14 -8.09 -24.58 3.86
N TRP A 15 -8.27 -23.37 3.34
CA TRP A 15 -9.54 -22.78 2.92
C TRP A 15 -9.21 -22.15 1.56
N LEU A 16 -9.52 -22.77 0.41
CA LEU A 16 -10.79 -22.61 -0.30
C LEU A 16 -11.25 -21.13 -0.22
N SER A 17 -11.26 -20.33 -1.29
CA SER A 17 -12.05 -20.61 -2.49
C SER A 17 -11.70 -19.71 -3.67
N ARG A 18 -11.71 -20.35 -4.84
CA ARG A 18 -12.04 -19.81 -6.16
C ARG A 18 -13.11 -18.72 -6.09
N ILE A 19 -12.89 -17.61 -6.78
CA ILE A 19 -13.96 -16.85 -7.43
C ILE A 19 -13.50 -16.51 -8.85
N ALA A 20 -13.65 -17.50 -9.74
CA ALA A 20 -13.81 -17.23 -11.16
C ALA A 20 -15.19 -16.59 -11.33
N ARG A 21 -15.26 -15.31 -11.71
CA ARG A 21 -16.52 -14.69 -12.14
C ARG A 21 -16.49 -14.52 -13.65
N THR A 22 -16.87 -15.59 -14.34
CA THR A 22 -17.41 -15.53 -15.68
C THR A 22 -18.76 -14.82 -15.62
N ALA A 23 -18.86 -13.64 -16.23
CA ALA A 23 -20.14 -13.07 -16.65
C ALA A 23 -20.01 -12.73 -18.14
N ARG A 24 -20.45 -13.70 -18.95
CA ARG A 24 -20.75 -13.57 -20.36
C ARG A 24 -22.11 -12.89 -20.44
N SER A 25 -22.17 -11.63 -20.87
CA SER A 25 -23.42 -11.03 -21.34
C SER A 25 -23.23 -10.58 -22.78
N SER A 26 -23.73 -11.43 -23.66
CA SER A 26 -23.96 -11.18 -25.07
C SER A 26 -24.78 -9.90 -25.26
N PHE A 27 -24.26 -8.95 -26.02
CA PHE A 27 -25.08 -7.92 -26.66
C PHE A 27 -24.76 -7.94 -28.16
N PRO A 28 -25.76 -8.16 -29.03
CA PRO A 28 -25.57 -8.13 -30.47
C PRO A 28 -25.38 -6.68 -30.93
N ILE A 29 -24.21 -6.37 -31.51
CA ILE A 29 -24.02 -5.10 -32.24
C ILE A 29 -24.61 -5.32 -33.63
N ALA A 30 -25.85 -4.87 -33.81
CA ALA A 30 -26.49 -4.76 -35.11
C ALA A 30 -25.69 -3.79 -35.99
N SER A 31 -25.16 -4.30 -37.11
CA SER A 31 -24.57 -3.50 -38.18
C SER A 31 -25.65 -2.68 -38.86
N ASN A 32 -25.61 -1.36 -38.74
CA ASN A 32 -26.37 -0.47 -39.61
C ASN A 32 -25.43 0.23 -40.60
N GLN A 33 -25.25 -0.45 -41.73
CA GLN A 33 -24.79 0.11 -42.99
C GLN A 33 -25.83 1.12 -43.49
N HIS A 34 -25.61 2.40 -43.28
CA HIS A 34 -26.19 3.46 -44.12
C HIS A 34 -25.12 4.51 -44.39
N ASN A 35 -24.25 4.17 -45.35
CA ASN A 35 -23.32 5.10 -45.98
C ASN A 35 -24.15 6.05 -46.88
N ARG A 36 -24.74 7.08 -46.29
CA ARG A 36 -25.30 8.22 -47.03
C ARG A 36 -24.20 9.25 -47.19
N THR A 37 -23.58 9.18 -48.36
CA THR A 37 -22.71 10.18 -48.97
C THR A 37 -23.35 11.55 -48.88
N LEU A 38 -22.96 12.36 -47.88
CA LEU A 38 -23.35 13.76 -47.77
C LEU A 38 -22.09 14.61 -47.66
N THR A 39 -21.62 14.97 -48.86
CA THR A 39 -20.96 16.21 -49.24
C THR A 39 -20.19 16.98 -48.17
N MET A 40 -18.87 16.90 -48.35
CA MET A 40 -17.76 17.54 -47.66
C MET A 40 -17.76 19.08 -47.76
N ASN A 41 -18.77 19.78 -47.23
CA ASN A 41 -18.78 21.25 -47.26
C ASN A 41 -19.45 21.98 -46.07
N THR A 42 -19.61 21.32 -44.92
CA THR A 42 -20.18 21.95 -43.70
C THR A 42 -19.28 21.78 -42.48
N PHE A 43 -17.98 21.49 -42.68
CA PHE A 43 -17.01 21.30 -41.59
C PHE A 43 -16.42 22.60 -41.03
N ALA A 44 -16.86 23.78 -41.50
CA ALA A 44 -16.23 25.05 -41.15
C ALA A 44 -16.89 25.84 -40.00
N ARG A 45 -17.93 25.32 -39.31
CA ARG A 45 -18.77 26.17 -38.43
C ARG A 45 -19.18 25.61 -37.05
N ILE A 46 -18.65 24.49 -36.60
CA ILE A 46 -18.94 23.96 -35.26
C ILE A 46 -17.59 23.50 -34.68
N GLY A 47 -16.77 24.37 -34.11
CA GLY A 47 -17.12 25.21 -32.97
C GLY A 47 -16.85 24.41 -31.71
N PHE A 48 -15.59 24.36 -31.31
CA PHE A 48 -15.04 23.94 -30.02
C PHE A 48 -16.04 23.95 -28.84
N ALA A 49 -16.77 22.86 -28.60
CA ALA A 49 -17.69 22.80 -27.46
C ALA A 49 -17.99 21.36 -27.03
N ALA A 50 -17.01 20.64 -26.46
CA ALA A 50 -17.29 19.48 -25.61
C ALA A 50 -16.04 19.03 -24.82
N LEU A 51 -15.43 19.92 -24.03
CA LEU A 51 -14.58 19.49 -22.91
C LEU A 51 -15.44 19.47 -21.66
N ILE A 52 -16.10 18.33 -21.43
CA ILE A 52 -16.84 18.08 -20.19
C ILE A 52 -15.79 17.91 -19.09
N SER A 53 -15.67 18.92 -18.24
CA SER A 53 -14.81 18.93 -17.06
C SER A 53 -15.28 17.85 -16.09
N VAL A 54 -14.56 16.73 -16.03
CA VAL A 54 -14.75 15.75 -14.95
C VAL A 54 -14.16 16.39 -13.69
N THR A 55 -15.02 16.85 -12.80
CA THR A 55 -14.62 17.37 -11.48
C THR A 55 -13.99 16.23 -10.70
N ALA A 56 -12.67 16.28 -10.52
CA ALA A 56 -11.95 15.32 -9.69
C ALA A 56 -12.44 15.46 -8.25
N LEU A 57 -12.99 14.37 -7.71
CA LEU A 57 -13.31 14.24 -6.29
C LEU A 57 -11.98 14.13 -5.53
N ALA A 58 -11.37 15.26 -5.20
CA ALA A 58 -10.19 15.31 -4.35
C ALA A 58 -10.63 14.96 -2.92
N GLY A 59 -10.60 13.67 -2.60
CA GLY A 59 -10.64 13.23 -1.20
C GLY A 59 -9.42 13.81 -0.51
N ALA A 60 -9.63 14.61 0.54
CA ALA A 60 -8.55 15.04 1.41
C ALA A 60 -7.96 13.77 2.06
N ALA A 61 -6.78 13.35 1.62
CA ALA A 61 -6.00 12.39 2.37
C ALA A 61 -5.67 13.07 3.70
N ALA A 62 -6.24 12.58 4.80
CA ALA A 62 -5.73 12.94 6.12
C ALA A 62 -4.24 12.58 6.14
N PRO A 63 -3.38 13.39 6.80
CA PRO A 63 -1.99 12.98 6.98
C PRO A 63 -2.01 11.61 7.65
N ALA A 64 -1.42 10.61 7.00
CA ALA A 64 -1.17 9.35 7.66
C ALA A 64 -0.26 9.69 8.83
N MET A 65 -0.77 9.53 10.05
CA MET A 65 -0.01 9.73 11.28
C MET A 65 0.94 8.54 11.38
N ALA A 66 2.03 8.63 10.64
CA ALA A 66 3.10 7.65 10.60
C ALA A 66 4.13 8.07 11.64
N TRP A 67 4.32 7.22 12.65
CA TRP A 67 5.34 7.39 13.66
C TRP A 67 6.68 6.87 13.15
N ASP A 68 7.69 7.69 13.34
CA ASP A 68 9.08 7.40 13.02
C ASP A 68 9.93 7.68 14.26
N CYS A 69 10.69 6.67 14.72
CA CYS A 69 11.52 6.79 15.92
C CYS A 69 12.95 6.33 15.67
N ILE A 70 13.91 7.01 16.31
CA ILE A 70 15.34 6.72 16.27
C ILE A 70 15.82 6.42 17.70
N ALA A 71 16.55 5.31 17.83
CA ALA A 71 17.22 4.91 19.06
C ALA A 71 18.74 4.88 18.87
N VAL A 72 19.50 5.27 19.88
CA VAL A 72 20.97 5.29 19.87
C VAL A 72 21.50 4.69 21.18
N SER A 73 22.60 3.96 21.09
CA SER A 73 23.38 3.50 22.25
C SER A 73 24.63 4.36 22.46
N GLU A 74 25.18 4.35 23.67
CA GLU A 74 26.42 5.06 24.02
C GLU A 74 27.63 4.58 23.19
N GLU A 75 27.56 3.37 22.64
CA GLU A 75 28.59 2.77 21.77
C GLU A 75 28.52 3.30 20.33
N GLY A 76 27.46 4.02 19.98
CA GLY A 76 27.19 4.50 18.63
C GLY A 76 26.38 3.54 17.76
N SER A 77 25.85 2.45 18.31
CA SER A 77 24.87 1.62 17.62
C SER A 77 23.54 2.36 17.53
N TYR A 78 22.81 2.17 16.43
CA TYR A 78 21.56 2.88 16.18
C TYR A 78 20.49 1.95 15.63
N GLY A 79 19.24 2.28 15.97
CA GLY A 79 18.05 1.62 15.50
C GLY A 79 17.02 2.63 15.02
N TYR A 80 16.15 2.21 14.11
CA TYR A 80 15.13 3.07 13.51
C TYR A 80 13.82 2.32 13.32
N SER A 81 12.75 3.08 13.20
CA SER A 81 11.42 2.60 12.85
C SER A 81 10.77 3.62 11.94
N TYR A 82 9.99 3.15 10.97
CA TYR A 82 9.29 4.03 10.04
C TYR A 82 7.89 3.57 9.73
N ASN A 83 7.00 4.53 9.45
CA ASN A 83 5.62 4.28 8.99
C ASN A 83 4.80 3.41 9.94
N TYR A 84 4.93 3.64 11.25
CA TYR A 84 4.13 2.94 12.25
C TYR A 84 2.83 3.68 12.57
N ASP A 85 1.72 2.95 12.68
CA ASP A 85 0.43 3.54 13.05
C ASP A 85 0.34 3.91 14.55
N ASP A 86 1.26 3.36 15.35
CA ASP A 86 1.31 3.52 16.81
C ASP A 86 2.74 3.85 17.28
N LYS A 87 2.84 4.85 18.16
CA LYS A 87 4.11 5.33 18.71
C LYS A 87 4.84 4.25 19.52
N GLY A 88 4.11 3.45 20.30
CA GLY A 88 4.72 2.40 21.12
C GLY A 88 5.42 1.35 20.28
N SER A 89 4.76 0.95 19.18
CA SER A 89 5.29 -0.01 18.20
C SER A 89 6.51 0.53 17.46
N ALA A 90 6.53 1.83 17.14
CA ALA A 90 7.69 2.51 16.56
C ALA A 90 8.90 2.48 17.53
N ILE A 91 8.67 2.88 18.79
CA ILE A 91 9.69 2.88 19.84
C ILE A 91 10.26 1.48 20.05
N GLU A 92 9.41 0.47 20.22
CA GLU A 92 9.84 -0.92 20.44
C GLU A 92 10.68 -1.42 19.27
N ARG A 93 10.25 -1.13 18.03
CA ARG A 93 11.00 -1.51 16.83
C ARG A 93 12.38 -0.85 16.77
N ALA A 94 12.47 0.45 17.07
CA ALA A 94 13.72 1.19 17.05
C ALA A 94 14.69 0.72 18.14
N LEU A 95 14.20 0.52 19.36
CA LEU A 95 15.00 -0.01 20.48
C LEU A 95 15.49 -1.42 20.20
N ASN A 96 14.62 -2.30 19.69
CA ASN A 96 15.01 -3.67 19.36
C ASN A 96 16.07 -3.72 18.24
N GLU A 97 16.00 -2.82 17.25
CA GLU A 97 17.03 -2.72 16.23
C GLU A 97 18.37 -2.25 16.79
N CYS A 98 18.33 -1.23 17.65
CA CYS A 98 19.51 -0.72 18.32
C CYS A 98 20.15 -1.82 19.18
N ALA A 99 19.37 -2.52 20.00
CA ALA A 99 19.85 -3.59 20.87
C ALA A 99 20.46 -4.75 20.07
N ASN A 100 19.84 -5.14 18.95
CA ASN A 100 20.35 -6.22 18.11
C ASN A 100 21.67 -5.89 17.40
N ARG A 101 21.99 -4.60 17.25
CA ARG A 101 23.25 -4.11 16.66
C ARG A 101 24.29 -3.76 17.71
N THR A 102 23.90 -3.73 18.97
CA THR A 102 24.77 -3.40 20.09
C THR A 102 25.43 -4.69 20.58
N THR A 103 26.76 -4.69 20.68
CA THR A 103 27.54 -5.88 21.04
C THR A 103 27.96 -5.91 22.50
N SER A 104 27.96 -4.76 23.17
CA SER A 104 28.24 -4.66 24.60
C SER A 104 26.93 -4.45 25.37
N ASP A 105 26.97 -4.57 26.69
CA ASP A 105 25.80 -4.36 27.57
C ASP A 105 25.39 -2.88 27.69
N SER A 106 25.51 -2.07 26.63
CA SER A 106 25.05 -0.68 26.64
C SER A 106 23.54 -0.57 26.46
N THR A 107 22.99 0.53 27.00
CA THR A 107 21.56 0.81 26.94
C THR A 107 21.26 1.61 25.67
N CYS A 108 20.19 1.22 24.98
CA CYS A 108 19.63 1.97 23.85
C CYS A 108 18.55 2.93 24.34
N GLU A 109 18.62 4.19 23.91
CA GLU A 109 17.67 5.24 24.27
C GLU A 109 17.07 5.90 23.03
N ILE A 110 15.82 6.33 23.12
CA ILE A 110 15.14 7.08 22.06
C ILE A 110 15.66 8.51 22.05
N VAL A 111 16.19 8.95 20.91
CA VAL A 111 16.68 10.33 20.73
C VAL A 111 15.68 11.20 19.99
N GLU A 112 14.84 10.60 19.14
CA GLU A 112 13.87 11.31 18.30
C GLU A 112 12.67 10.40 18.01
N CYS A 113 11.47 10.97 18.05
CA CYS A 113 10.21 10.31 17.68
C CYS A 113 9.21 11.36 17.18
N GLU A 114 8.84 11.25 15.92
CA GLU A 114 7.91 12.13 15.22
C GLU A 114 6.68 11.36 14.75
#